data_AF-A0A915CYF1-F1
#
_entry.id   AF-A0A915CYF1-F1
#
_cell.length_a   1.000
_cell.length_b   1.000
_cell.length_c   1.000
_cell.angle_alpha   90.00
_cell.angle_beta   90.00
_cell.angle_gamma   90.00
#
_symmetry.space_group_name_H-M   'P 1'
#
loop_
_entity.id
_entity.type
_entity.pdbx_description
1 polymer ?
#
loop_
_entity_poly.entity_id
_entity_poly.type
_entity_poly.pdbx_seq_one_letter_code
_entity_poly.pdbx_strand_id
1 'polypeptide(L)'
;MLRIKENQCVVISGESGSGKTESTNFLLHHLTTLSGGLKSSSGCSTIEQTLLSAGPVLEAFGNAVTVQNNNSSRFGKFIKVNYRENGMVSGANVEIYLLEKSRIISQAVGERNYHVFYYLLEGASDIERNQHFLLQPRDYYYLNQNNFFACESMNEKYEYERLKHSMEAVGFSASSQQKIFGMISAVLLLGNISFIKRPGYHSDENAYVENEELIGIVSQLLNIKTQQLHQALTVRKTVLKHDTVVSRYHVAEAVNTRDAMAKCLYDALFHWIVLRINQQLIRKETAMGNSKRVTTLEYWIFWFEDVGAQWNSFEQLCINYANEHLQAYFNQHIFQFEQEEYIKEGIAWTNIEYTDNTECVQLFQNKPYGILRLIDEESNINNGTDRSMLDKLNTFLKSNEYYEIPHKKEDAFIIAHYAGKVKYQITGFRDKNKDLMRQDVMGVLKSSKSSFVRELVGDPIAVYRWTLIR
;
A
#
# COMPACT_ATOMS: atom_id res chain seq x y z
N MET A 1 -27.15 12.64 7.49
CA MET A 1 -27.36 12.35 6.06
C MET A 1 -28.75 12.76 5.55
N LEU A 2 -29.80 11.92 5.63
CA LEU A 2 -31.12 12.18 5.01
C LEU A 2 -31.81 13.46 5.51
N ARG A 3 -31.69 13.76 6.81
CA ARG A 3 -32.29 14.95 7.43
C ARG A 3 -31.70 16.27 6.90
N ILE A 4 -30.36 16.34 6.84
CA ILE A 4 -29.62 17.58 6.51
C ILE A 4 -29.23 17.68 5.02
N LYS A 5 -29.42 16.60 4.25
CA LYS A 5 -29.10 16.52 2.80
C LYS A 5 -27.64 16.85 2.45
N GLU A 6 -26.73 16.53 3.38
CA GLU A 6 -25.28 16.71 3.22
C GLU A 6 -24.54 15.38 3.36
N ASN A 7 -23.39 15.30 2.69
CA ASN A 7 -22.46 14.16 2.81
C ASN A 7 -21.96 14.05 4.24
N GLN A 8 -21.71 12.83 4.70
CA GLN A 8 -21.25 12.56 6.05
C GLN A 8 -19.91 11.84 6.01
N CYS A 9 -19.07 12.09 7.00
CA CYS A 9 -17.83 11.36 7.19
C CYS A 9 -17.81 10.76 8.58
N VAL A 10 -17.44 9.48 8.68
CA VAL A 10 -17.13 8.81 9.95
C VAL A 10 -15.64 8.50 9.95
N VAL A 11 -14.94 9.07 10.92
CA VAL A 11 -13.52 8.83 11.15
C VAL A 11 -13.38 7.91 12.35
N ILE A 12 -12.70 6.78 12.16
CA ILE A 12 -12.43 5.81 13.24
C ILE A 12 -10.93 5.84 13.56
N SER A 13 -10.59 6.35 14.74
CA SER A 13 -9.21 6.47 15.22
C SER A 13 -8.98 5.56 16.44
N GLY A 14 -7.72 5.20 16.72
CA GLY A 14 -7.31 4.34 17.85
C GLY A 14 -6.02 3.54 17.54
N GLU A 15 -5.35 2.97 18.55
CA GLU A 15 -4.08 2.24 18.39
C GLU A 15 -4.13 1.00 17.49
N SER A 16 -2.99 0.52 16.99
CA SER A 16 -2.95 -0.79 16.29
C SER A 16 -3.55 -1.87 17.21
N GLY A 17 -4.48 -2.67 16.70
CA GLY A 17 -5.21 -3.66 17.50
C GLY A 17 -6.43 -3.14 18.29
N SER A 18 -6.73 -1.82 18.30
CA SER A 18 -7.88 -1.26 19.04
C SER A 18 -9.28 -1.61 18.49
N GLY A 19 -9.38 -2.46 17.46
CA GLY A 19 -10.67 -2.89 16.89
C GLY A 19 -11.27 -1.96 15.83
N LYS A 20 -10.45 -1.11 15.18
CA LYS A 20 -10.93 -0.16 14.15
C LYS A 20 -11.50 -0.85 12.92
N THR A 21 -10.85 -1.91 12.45
CA THR A 21 -11.31 -2.74 11.33
C THR A 21 -12.66 -3.38 11.66
N GLU A 22 -12.78 -3.97 12.86
CA GLU A 22 -14.04 -4.56 13.33
C GLU A 22 -15.16 -3.52 13.46
N SER A 23 -14.85 -2.36 14.04
CA SER A 23 -15.81 -1.25 14.17
C SER A 23 -16.31 -0.77 12.81
N THR A 24 -15.41 -0.69 11.82
CA THR A 24 -15.76 -0.36 10.42
C THR A 24 -16.68 -1.43 9.83
N ASN A 25 -16.36 -2.71 10.02
CA ASN A 25 -17.19 -3.81 9.53
C ASN A 25 -18.60 -3.80 10.14
N PHE A 26 -18.72 -3.57 11.46
CA PHE A 26 -20.02 -3.43 12.12
C PHE A 26 -20.79 -2.21 11.65
N LEU A 27 -20.11 -1.06 11.47
CA LEU A 27 -20.73 0.14 10.94
C LEU A 27 -21.29 -0.09 9.55
N LEU A 28 -20.50 -0.65 8.64
CA LEU A 28 -20.93 -1.01 7.29
C LEU A 28 -22.13 -1.96 7.32
N HIS A 29 -22.05 -3.03 8.11
CA HIS A 29 -23.14 -3.99 8.25
C HIS A 29 -24.43 -3.31 8.77
N HIS A 30 -24.31 -2.41 9.73
CA HIS A 30 -25.46 -1.68 10.26
C HIS A 30 -26.06 -0.72 9.23
N LEU A 31 -25.21 0.06 8.56
CA LEU A 31 -25.60 1.01 7.51
C LEU A 31 -26.29 0.31 6.32
N THR A 32 -25.77 -0.84 5.91
CA THR A 32 -26.37 -1.66 4.85
C THR A 32 -27.69 -2.28 5.29
N THR A 33 -27.76 -2.85 6.49
CA THR A 33 -28.98 -3.45 7.04
C THR A 33 -30.12 -2.44 7.15
N LEU A 34 -29.83 -1.22 7.62
CA LEU A 34 -30.81 -0.13 7.70
C LEU A 34 -31.34 0.27 6.32
N SER A 35 -30.49 0.18 5.30
CA SER A 35 -30.86 0.45 3.91
C SER A 35 -31.72 -0.65 3.29
N GLY A 36 -31.44 -1.91 3.63
CA GLY A 36 -32.20 -3.10 3.19
C GLY A 36 -33.55 -3.30 3.92
N GLY A 37 -33.76 -2.63 5.07
CA GLY A 37 -34.99 -2.72 5.86
C GLY A 37 -36.25 -2.16 5.19
N LEU A 38 -36.11 -1.38 4.10
CA LEU A 38 -37.22 -0.87 3.28
C LEU A 38 -37.60 -1.86 2.16
N LYS A 39 -37.97 -3.09 2.58
CA LYS A 39 -38.70 -4.17 1.88
C LYS A 39 -38.20 -4.66 0.49
N SER A 40 -37.78 -5.93 0.42
CA SER A 40 -38.51 -6.97 -0.34
C SER A 40 -38.00 -8.38 -0.05
N SER A 41 -38.91 -9.35 -0.10
CA SER A 41 -38.77 -10.79 0.15
C SER A 41 -37.92 -11.54 -0.91
N SER A 42 -36.79 -10.97 -1.32
CA SER A 42 -35.88 -11.52 -2.32
C SER A 42 -34.43 -11.11 -2.05
N GLY A 43 -33.83 -11.72 -1.03
CA GLY A 43 -32.38 -11.71 -0.81
C GLY A 43 -31.76 -10.38 -0.34
N CYS A 44 -30.66 -10.49 0.41
CA CYS A 44 -29.76 -9.37 0.71
C CYS A 44 -29.34 -8.68 -0.60
N SER A 45 -29.29 -7.35 -0.62
CA SER A 45 -28.98 -6.64 -1.86
C SER A 45 -27.56 -7.00 -2.29
N THR A 46 -27.37 -7.32 -3.57
CA THR A 46 -26.11 -7.92 -4.09
C THR A 46 -24.90 -6.98 -3.96
N ILE A 47 -25.08 -5.71 -3.56
CA ILE A 47 -23.99 -4.76 -3.30
C ILE A 47 -23.45 -4.94 -1.87
N GLU A 48 -24.34 -5.22 -0.91
CA GLU A 48 -23.98 -5.40 0.52
C GLU A 48 -23.10 -6.63 0.70
N GLN A 49 -23.50 -7.75 0.08
CA GLN A 49 -22.70 -8.97 0.08
C GLN A 49 -21.33 -8.73 -0.57
N THR A 50 -21.28 -8.06 -1.72
CA THR A 50 -20.01 -7.73 -2.38
C THR A 50 -19.11 -6.84 -1.52
N LEU A 51 -19.68 -5.84 -0.81
CA LEU A 51 -18.91 -4.95 0.05
C LEU A 51 -18.35 -5.67 1.28
N LEU A 52 -19.16 -6.50 1.93
CA LEU A 52 -18.73 -7.30 3.09
C LEU A 52 -17.71 -8.38 2.68
N SER A 53 -17.90 -9.02 1.52
CA SER A 53 -16.95 -10.00 0.97
C SER A 53 -15.65 -9.39 0.43
N ALA A 54 -15.62 -8.08 0.18
CA ALA A 54 -14.38 -7.39 -0.20
C ALA A 54 -13.38 -7.30 0.96
N GLY A 55 -13.87 -7.26 2.22
CA GLY A 55 -13.03 -7.17 3.42
C GLY A 55 -11.94 -8.26 3.47
N PRO A 56 -12.30 -9.56 3.50
CA PRO A 56 -11.32 -10.66 3.53
C PRO A 56 -10.31 -10.62 2.37
N VAL A 57 -10.72 -10.16 1.18
CA VAL A 57 -9.80 -10.02 0.04
C VAL A 57 -8.79 -8.90 0.31
N LEU A 58 -9.24 -7.73 0.78
CA LEU A 58 -8.33 -6.63 1.10
C LEU A 58 -7.41 -6.97 2.27
N GLU A 59 -7.91 -7.68 3.29
CA GLU A 59 -7.12 -8.12 4.43
C GLU A 59 -6.04 -9.12 4.03
N ALA A 60 -6.35 -10.11 3.18
CA ALA A 60 -5.35 -11.08 2.75
C ALA A 60 -4.17 -10.43 2.00
N PHE A 61 -4.44 -9.42 1.16
CA PHE A 61 -3.41 -8.75 0.35
C PHE A 61 -2.84 -7.47 0.97
N GLY A 62 -3.44 -6.97 2.05
CA GLY A 62 -3.11 -5.68 2.63
C GLY A 62 -2.76 -5.74 4.11
N ASN A 63 -3.01 -6.86 4.80
CA ASN A 63 -2.67 -7.03 6.21
C ASN A 63 -1.50 -8.02 6.39
N ALA A 64 -0.82 -7.86 7.52
CA ALA A 64 0.29 -8.71 7.94
C ALA A 64 0.32 -8.85 9.46
N VAL A 65 1.09 -9.85 9.93
CA VAL A 65 1.40 -9.99 11.36
C VAL A 65 2.51 -9.00 11.72
N THR A 66 2.25 -8.17 12.73
CA THR A 66 3.25 -7.33 13.40
C THR A 66 3.39 -7.74 14.87
N VAL A 67 4.37 -7.19 15.57
CA VAL A 67 4.59 -7.45 17.01
C VAL A 67 3.36 -7.12 17.87
N GLN A 68 2.58 -6.13 17.47
CA GLN A 68 1.43 -5.63 18.23
C GLN A 68 0.10 -6.22 17.77
N ASN A 69 -0.01 -6.69 16.53
CA ASN A 69 -1.27 -7.09 15.94
C ASN A 69 -1.08 -8.18 14.87
N ASN A 70 -1.75 -9.31 15.03
CA ASN A 70 -1.68 -10.44 14.11
C ASN A 70 -2.43 -10.22 12.79
N ASN A 71 -3.26 -9.17 12.68
CA ASN A 71 -3.97 -8.78 11.46
C ASN A 71 -3.85 -7.26 11.25
N SER A 72 -2.61 -6.75 11.25
CA SER A 72 -2.33 -5.32 11.11
C SER A 72 -2.49 -4.88 9.67
N SER A 73 -3.37 -3.91 9.41
CA SER A 73 -3.51 -3.32 8.08
C SER A 73 -2.29 -2.50 7.72
N ARG A 74 -1.70 -2.82 6.56
CA ARG A 74 -0.51 -2.17 5.99
C ARG A 74 -0.85 -1.31 4.77
N PHE A 75 -2.08 -0.79 4.73
CA PHE A 75 -2.57 0.22 3.80
C PHE A 75 -3.71 1.02 4.47
N GLY A 76 -3.89 2.27 4.06
CA GLY A 76 -5.03 3.10 4.43
C GLY A 76 -6.23 2.80 3.53
N LYS A 77 -7.44 2.87 4.07
CA LYS A 77 -8.68 2.50 3.37
C LYS A 77 -9.71 3.60 3.52
N PHE A 78 -10.30 4.00 2.41
CA PHE A 78 -11.41 4.94 2.36
C PHE A 78 -12.58 4.32 1.60
N ILE A 79 -13.68 4.09 2.30
CA ILE A 79 -14.88 3.48 1.72
C ILE A 79 -15.92 4.58 1.54
N LYS A 80 -16.31 4.82 0.30
CA LYS A 80 -17.43 5.71 -0.04
C LYS A 80 -18.65 4.84 -0.27
N VAL A 81 -19.71 5.03 0.52
CA VAL A 81 -21.00 4.39 0.31
C VAL A 81 -21.98 5.44 -0.20
N ASN A 82 -22.51 5.23 -1.41
CA ASN A 82 -23.40 6.16 -2.08
C ASN A 82 -24.85 5.79 -1.78
N TYR A 83 -25.64 6.72 -1.25
CA TYR A 83 -27.06 6.56 -0.99
C TYR A 83 -27.90 7.39 -1.97
N ARG A 84 -29.07 6.86 -2.31
CA ARG A 84 -30.15 7.59 -2.99
C ARG A 84 -30.87 8.49 -1.99
N GLU A 85 -31.64 9.44 -2.52
CA GLU A 85 -32.48 10.33 -1.70
C GLU A 85 -33.48 9.59 -0.80
N ASN A 86 -33.88 8.37 -1.19
CA ASN A 86 -34.77 7.51 -0.41
C ASN A 86 -34.05 6.69 0.69
N GLY A 87 -32.73 6.88 0.88
CA GLY A 87 -31.94 6.14 1.87
C GLY A 87 -31.44 4.77 1.42
N MET A 88 -31.69 4.36 0.17
CA MET A 88 -31.19 3.11 -0.36
C MET A 88 -29.73 3.21 -0.82
N VAL A 89 -28.89 2.22 -0.52
CA VAL A 89 -27.53 2.10 -1.05
C VAL A 89 -27.60 1.91 -2.57
N SER A 90 -26.92 2.80 -3.28
CA SER A 90 -26.82 2.80 -4.75
C SER A 90 -25.52 2.19 -5.27
N GLY A 91 -24.47 2.21 -4.46
CA GLY A 91 -23.15 1.73 -4.84
C GLY A 91 -22.13 2.05 -3.77
N ALA A 92 -20.91 1.55 -3.95
CA ALA A 92 -19.78 1.87 -3.08
C ALA A 92 -18.49 1.99 -3.90
N ASN A 93 -17.48 2.63 -3.32
CA ASN A 93 -16.15 2.76 -3.90
C ASN A 93 -15.09 2.73 -2.80
N VAL A 94 -14.10 1.88 -2.96
CA VAL A 94 -12.97 1.73 -2.06
C VAL A 94 -11.75 2.40 -2.66
N GLU A 95 -11.18 3.37 -1.96
CA GLU A 95 -9.89 3.96 -2.25
C GLU A 95 -8.86 3.45 -1.25
N ILE A 96 -7.67 3.12 -1.74
CA ILE A 96 -6.55 2.67 -0.93
C ILE A 96 -5.44 3.71 -0.95
N TYR A 97 -4.69 3.80 0.15
CA TYR A 97 -3.62 4.77 0.33
C TYR A 97 -2.41 4.08 0.94
N LEU A 98 -1.20 4.43 0.49
CA LEU A 98 0.07 4.05 1.13
C LEU A 98 0.18 2.55 1.49
N LEU A 99 0.07 1.67 0.50
CA LEU A 99 0.46 0.27 0.69
C LEU A 99 1.94 0.23 1.11
N GLU A 100 2.27 -0.45 2.20
CA GLU A 100 3.66 -0.60 2.68
C GLU A 100 4.43 -1.58 1.76
N LYS A 101 4.91 -1.07 0.61
CA LYS A 101 5.58 -1.90 -0.41
C LYS A 101 6.88 -2.52 0.09
N SER A 102 7.60 -1.85 0.99
CA SER A 102 8.86 -2.37 1.54
C SER A 102 8.70 -3.70 2.28
N ARG A 103 7.52 -3.95 2.87
CA ARG A 103 7.19 -5.23 3.52
C ARG A 103 7.36 -6.43 2.60
N ILE A 104 7.19 -6.24 1.29
CA ILE A 104 7.33 -7.33 0.30
C ILE A 104 8.75 -7.88 0.32
N ILE A 105 9.75 -7.02 0.48
CA ILE A 105 11.17 -7.37 0.33
C ILE A 105 11.91 -7.47 1.65
N SER A 106 11.40 -6.88 2.72
CA SER A 106 12.00 -6.93 4.06
C SER A 106 10.97 -6.72 5.16
N GLN A 107 11.10 -7.41 6.29
CA GLN A 107 10.21 -7.30 7.44
C GLN A 107 11.02 -7.13 8.73
N ALA A 108 10.48 -6.39 9.70
CA ALA A 108 11.11 -6.26 11.02
C ALA A 108 11.06 -7.60 11.80
N VAL A 109 11.99 -7.75 12.75
CA VAL A 109 12.08 -8.97 13.58
C VAL A 109 10.76 -9.21 14.32
N GLY A 110 10.24 -10.43 14.24
CA GLY A 110 8.95 -10.80 14.83
C GLY A 110 7.73 -10.49 13.95
N GLU A 111 7.92 -9.94 12.75
CA GLU A 111 6.85 -9.68 11.80
C GLU A 111 6.85 -10.64 10.61
N ARG A 112 5.70 -10.72 9.92
CA ARG A 112 5.53 -11.48 8.68
C ARG A 112 5.34 -10.57 7.47
N ASN A 113 5.47 -11.16 6.29
CA ASN A 113 4.99 -10.55 5.05
C ASN A 113 3.45 -10.59 4.99
N TYR A 114 2.85 -10.10 3.90
CA TYR A 114 1.38 -10.11 3.73
C TYR A 114 0.78 -11.51 3.82
N HIS A 115 -0.42 -11.62 4.39
CA HIS A 115 -1.07 -12.91 4.67
C HIS A 115 -1.23 -13.80 3.44
N VAL A 116 -1.55 -13.21 2.27
CA VAL A 116 -1.79 -13.95 1.01
C VAL A 116 -0.62 -14.85 0.62
N PHE A 117 0.63 -14.49 0.96
CA PHE A 117 1.78 -15.36 0.70
C PHE A 117 1.66 -16.66 1.48
N TYR A 118 1.35 -16.60 2.76
CA TYR A 118 1.23 -17.76 3.63
C TYR A 118 -0.04 -18.56 3.33
N TYR A 119 -1.17 -17.88 3.04
CA TYR A 119 -2.42 -18.53 2.63
C TYR A 119 -2.22 -19.37 1.37
N LEU A 120 -1.54 -18.81 0.36
CA LEU A 120 -1.26 -19.54 -0.87
C LEU A 120 -0.36 -20.76 -0.62
N LEU A 121 0.72 -20.60 0.15
CA LEU A 121 1.70 -21.67 0.34
C LEU A 121 1.18 -22.84 1.19
N GLU A 122 0.37 -22.55 2.21
CA GLU A 122 -0.20 -23.57 3.12
C GLU A 122 -1.56 -24.12 2.63
N GLY A 123 -2.32 -23.31 1.89
CA GLY A 123 -3.67 -23.65 1.45
C GLY A 123 -3.76 -24.26 0.04
N ALA A 124 -2.76 -24.06 -0.83
CA ALA A 124 -2.81 -24.54 -2.19
C ALA A 124 -2.87 -26.08 -2.28
N SER A 125 -3.74 -26.58 -3.18
CA SER A 125 -3.76 -27.98 -3.58
C SER A 125 -2.49 -28.38 -4.34
N ASP A 126 -2.15 -29.67 -4.40
CA ASP A 126 -0.97 -30.15 -5.15
C ASP A 126 -0.98 -29.74 -6.63
N ILE A 127 -2.18 -29.61 -7.22
CA ILE A 127 -2.36 -29.12 -8.59
C ILE A 127 -1.95 -27.65 -8.67
N GLU A 128 -2.46 -26.79 -7.77
CA GLU A 128 -2.11 -25.37 -7.70
C GLU A 128 -0.61 -25.18 -7.39
N ARG A 129 -0.04 -26.00 -6.49
CA ARG A 129 1.38 -25.98 -6.15
C ARG A 129 2.26 -26.25 -7.37
N ASN A 130 1.92 -27.26 -8.16
CA ASN A 130 2.64 -27.57 -9.40
C ASN A 130 2.43 -26.50 -10.48
N GLN A 131 1.19 -26.00 -10.62
CA GLN A 131 0.84 -24.99 -11.62
C GLN A 131 1.55 -23.64 -11.36
N HIS A 132 1.76 -23.29 -10.10
CA HIS A 132 2.35 -22.03 -9.68
C HIS A 132 3.79 -22.17 -9.16
N PHE A 133 4.43 -23.33 -9.31
CA PHE A 133 5.81 -23.57 -8.85
C PHE A 133 6.04 -23.20 -7.38
N LEU A 134 5.10 -23.58 -6.51
CA LEU A 134 5.13 -23.21 -5.09
C LEU A 134 6.13 -24.06 -4.31
N LEU A 135 7.03 -23.38 -3.60
CA LEU A 135 8.00 -23.96 -2.67
C LEU A 135 7.45 -23.91 -1.23
N GLN A 136 8.24 -24.28 -0.23
CA GLN A 136 7.85 -24.07 1.17
C GLN A 136 8.18 -22.63 1.59
N PRO A 137 7.49 -22.05 2.60
CA PRO A 137 7.75 -20.68 3.04
C PRO A 137 9.22 -20.38 3.34
N ARG A 138 9.95 -21.33 3.94
CA ARG A 138 11.38 -21.21 4.25
C ARG A 138 12.30 -21.10 3.03
N ASP A 139 11.83 -21.55 1.87
CA ASP A 139 12.61 -21.57 0.62
C ASP A 139 12.48 -20.24 -0.13
N TYR A 140 11.72 -19.27 0.39
CA TYR A 140 11.57 -17.94 -0.20
C TYR A 140 12.33 -16.87 0.58
N TYR A 141 13.25 -16.18 -0.09
CA TYR A 141 14.06 -15.10 0.48
C TYR A 141 13.21 -13.97 1.07
N TYR A 142 12.05 -13.67 0.47
CA TYR A 142 11.14 -12.63 0.97
C TYR A 142 10.30 -13.07 2.18
N LEU A 143 10.37 -14.33 2.60
CA LEU A 143 9.62 -14.86 3.74
C LEU A 143 10.53 -15.40 4.85
N ASN A 144 11.79 -15.74 4.57
CA ASN A 144 12.67 -16.46 5.50
C ASN A 144 13.65 -15.59 6.30
N GLN A 145 13.62 -14.27 6.13
CA GLN A 145 14.59 -13.34 6.77
C GLN A 145 14.53 -13.40 8.30
N ASN A 146 13.33 -13.57 8.86
CA ASN A 146 13.10 -13.64 10.31
C ASN A 146 12.75 -15.05 10.82
N ASN A 147 12.74 -16.06 9.95
CA ASN A 147 12.34 -17.44 10.24
C ASN A 147 10.98 -17.59 10.97
N PHE A 148 10.06 -16.65 10.74
CA PHE A 148 8.73 -16.64 11.36
C PHE A 148 7.65 -16.94 10.31
N PHE A 149 7.23 -18.21 10.26
CA PHE A 149 6.37 -18.72 9.18
C PHE A 149 4.93 -18.97 9.61
N ALA A 150 4.72 -19.48 10.83
CA ALA A 150 3.41 -19.83 11.36
C ALA A 150 3.00 -18.87 12.48
N CYS A 151 1.72 -18.50 12.51
CA CYS A 151 1.12 -17.73 13.60
C CYS A 151 0.08 -18.62 14.28
N GLU A 152 0.27 -18.96 15.55
CA GLU A 152 -0.59 -19.92 16.28
C GLU A 152 -2.08 -19.54 16.27
N SER A 153 -2.38 -18.25 16.18
CA SER A 153 -3.76 -17.74 16.14
C SER A 153 -4.46 -17.88 14.79
N MET A 154 -3.78 -18.34 13.74
CA MET A 154 -4.28 -18.34 12.36
C MET A 154 -4.18 -19.73 11.74
N ASN A 155 -5.23 -20.16 11.05
CA ASN A 155 -5.21 -21.36 10.23
C ASN A 155 -5.13 -20.94 8.76
N GLU A 156 -3.92 -20.89 8.20
CA GLU A 156 -3.67 -20.40 6.85
C GLU A 156 -4.43 -21.18 5.77
N LYS A 157 -4.65 -22.49 5.97
CA LYS A 157 -5.41 -23.31 5.03
C LYS A 157 -6.89 -22.93 5.00
N TYR A 158 -7.49 -22.75 6.17
CA TYR A 158 -8.87 -22.27 6.27
C TYR A 158 -9.02 -20.86 5.68
N GLU A 159 -8.08 -19.96 5.99
CA GLU A 159 -8.11 -18.60 5.46
C GLU A 159 -7.91 -18.55 3.94
N TYR A 160 -7.14 -19.47 3.35
CA TYR A 160 -7.03 -19.60 1.90
C TYR A 160 -8.36 -20.01 1.24
N GLU A 161 -9.08 -20.97 1.82
CA GLU A 161 -10.42 -21.35 1.34
C GLU A 161 -11.40 -20.19 1.47
N ARG A 162 -11.42 -19.50 2.62
CA ARG A 162 -12.22 -18.30 2.85
C ARG A 162 -11.88 -17.18 1.86
N LEU A 163 -10.60 -16.98 1.53
CA LEU A 163 -10.15 -16.03 0.52
C LEU A 163 -10.73 -16.38 -0.85
N LYS A 164 -10.62 -17.64 -1.30
CA LYS A 164 -11.16 -18.07 -2.60
C LYS A 164 -12.66 -17.86 -2.71
N HIS A 165 -13.42 -18.20 -1.67
CA HIS A 165 -14.85 -17.95 -1.62
C HIS A 165 -15.19 -16.45 -1.63
N SER A 166 -14.43 -15.64 -0.90
CA SER A 166 -14.62 -14.18 -0.88
C SER A 166 -14.31 -13.55 -2.25
N MET A 167 -13.24 -14.01 -2.91
CA MET A 167 -12.91 -13.60 -4.28
C MET A 167 -14.02 -13.96 -5.26
N GLU A 168 -14.61 -15.15 -5.16
CA GLU A 168 -15.74 -15.55 -5.99
C GLU A 168 -16.98 -14.67 -5.75
N ALA A 169 -17.33 -14.43 -4.49
CA ALA A 169 -18.46 -13.58 -4.09
C ALA A 169 -18.32 -12.12 -4.58
N VAL A 170 -17.08 -11.63 -4.68
CA VAL A 170 -16.77 -10.29 -5.21
C VAL A 170 -16.67 -10.28 -6.74
N GLY A 171 -16.77 -11.44 -7.41
CA GLY A 171 -16.85 -11.54 -8.87
C GLY A 171 -15.52 -11.85 -9.57
N PHE A 172 -14.53 -12.38 -8.85
CA PHE A 172 -13.32 -12.92 -9.47
C PHE A 172 -13.56 -14.36 -9.93
N SER A 173 -13.51 -14.56 -11.25
CA SER A 173 -13.58 -15.90 -11.85
C SER A 173 -12.41 -16.79 -11.39
N ALA A 174 -12.57 -18.12 -11.44
CA ALA A 174 -11.48 -19.06 -11.17
C ALA A 174 -10.23 -18.78 -12.03
N SER A 175 -10.41 -18.38 -13.30
CA SER A 175 -9.29 -17.99 -14.18
C SER A 175 -8.57 -16.72 -13.72
N SER A 176 -9.28 -15.78 -13.10
CA SER A 176 -8.71 -14.57 -12.51
C SER A 176 -7.94 -14.91 -11.23
N GLN A 177 -8.50 -15.76 -10.37
CA GLN A 177 -7.85 -16.24 -9.14
C GLN A 177 -6.52 -16.92 -9.47
N GLN A 178 -6.48 -17.83 -10.46
CA GLN A 178 -5.24 -18.48 -10.90
C GLN A 178 -4.17 -17.48 -11.39
N LYS A 179 -4.57 -16.41 -12.10
CA LYS A 179 -3.63 -15.37 -12.55
C LYS A 179 -3.08 -14.55 -11.39
N ILE A 180 -3.93 -14.24 -10.41
CA ILE A 180 -3.54 -13.53 -9.19
C ILE A 180 -2.55 -14.36 -8.38
N PHE A 181 -2.84 -15.64 -8.12
CA PHE A 181 -1.92 -16.53 -7.40
C PHE A 181 -0.63 -16.81 -8.17
N GLY A 182 -0.69 -16.92 -9.50
CA GLY A 182 0.50 -16.99 -10.34
C GLY A 182 1.39 -15.74 -10.24
N MET A 183 0.79 -14.54 -10.11
CA MET A 183 1.53 -13.30 -9.87
C MET A 183 2.17 -13.27 -8.48
N ILE A 184 1.44 -13.71 -7.45
CA ILE A 184 1.98 -13.83 -6.07
C ILE A 184 3.19 -14.76 -6.05
N SER A 185 3.10 -15.92 -6.73
CA SER A 185 4.24 -16.82 -6.87
C SER A 185 5.42 -16.18 -7.62
N ALA A 186 5.15 -15.46 -8.71
CA ALA A 186 6.20 -14.74 -9.45
C ALA A 186 6.92 -13.70 -8.58
N VAL A 187 6.19 -12.97 -7.73
CA VAL A 187 6.77 -12.02 -6.76
C VAL A 187 7.68 -12.73 -5.76
N LEU A 188 7.25 -13.87 -5.21
CA LEU A 188 8.07 -14.66 -4.29
C LEU A 188 9.33 -15.23 -4.95
N LEU A 189 9.19 -15.80 -6.15
CA LEU A 189 10.31 -16.39 -6.90
C LEU A 189 11.30 -15.34 -7.41
N LEU A 190 10.84 -14.10 -7.70
CA LEU A 190 11.74 -12.99 -7.98
C LEU A 190 12.75 -12.79 -6.85
N GLY A 191 12.31 -12.85 -5.59
CA GLY A 191 13.19 -12.68 -4.42
C GLY A 191 14.29 -13.74 -4.31
N ASN A 192 14.07 -14.93 -4.88
CA ASN A 192 15.05 -16.01 -4.88
C ASN A 192 16.12 -15.88 -5.97
N ILE A 193 15.97 -14.95 -6.93
CA ILE A 193 17.01 -14.71 -7.93
C ILE A 193 18.24 -14.12 -7.23
N SER A 194 19.37 -14.82 -7.32
CA SER A 194 20.66 -14.42 -6.76
C SER A 194 21.60 -13.91 -7.85
N PHE A 195 22.42 -12.94 -7.48
CA PHE A 195 23.38 -12.31 -8.37
C PHE A 195 24.80 -12.49 -7.83
N ILE A 196 25.70 -12.96 -8.69
CA ILE A 196 27.11 -13.16 -8.39
C ILE A 196 27.98 -12.16 -9.16
N LYS A 197 29.11 -11.78 -8.56
CA LYS A 197 30.16 -11.00 -9.23
C LYS A 197 31.00 -11.94 -10.08
N ARG A 198 31.28 -11.57 -11.32
CA ARG A 198 32.33 -12.23 -12.12
C ARG A 198 33.32 -11.18 -12.62
N PRO A 199 34.65 -11.43 -12.53
CA PRO A 199 35.65 -10.50 -13.04
C PRO A 199 35.47 -10.35 -14.56
N GLY A 200 35.24 -9.12 -15.02
CA GLY A 200 35.29 -8.77 -16.43
C GLY A 200 36.73 -8.56 -16.90
N TYR A 201 36.94 -8.54 -18.23
CA TYR A 201 38.22 -8.17 -18.85
C TYR A 201 38.68 -6.74 -18.50
N HIS A 202 37.74 -5.88 -18.11
CA HIS A 202 37.98 -4.58 -17.52
C HIS A 202 37.44 -4.62 -16.08
N SER A 203 38.18 -4.03 -15.14
CA SER A 203 38.05 -4.10 -13.67
C SER A 203 36.67 -3.73 -13.05
N ASP A 204 35.60 -3.69 -13.84
CA ASP A 204 34.24 -3.39 -13.39
C ASP A 204 33.54 -4.65 -12.88
N GLU A 205 33.13 -4.60 -11.62
CA GLU A 205 32.36 -5.67 -10.95
C GLU A 205 30.94 -5.77 -11.53
N ASN A 206 30.77 -6.58 -12.57
CA ASN A 206 29.47 -6.80 -13.22
C ASN A 206 28.67 -7.92 -12.56
N ALA A 207 27.35 -7.73 -12.47
CA ALA A 207 26.38 -8.70 -11.96
C ALA A 207 26.02 -9.74 -13.03
N TYR A 208 25.99 -11.00 -12.59
CA TYR A 208 25.51 -12.15 -13.35
C TYR A 208 24.50 -12.91 -12.50
N VAL A 209 23.48 -13.48 -13.14
CA VAL A 209 22.51 -14.33 -12.46
C VAL A 209 23.18 -15.67 -12.14
N GLU A 210 23.02 -16.16 -10.93
CA GLU A 210 23.55 -17.46 -10.50
C GLU A 210 22.61 -18.61 -10.86
N ASN A 211 21.31 -18.42 -10.62
CA ASN A 211 20.25 -19.40 -10.78
C ASN A 211 19.33 -19.05 -11.97
N GLU A 212 19.83 -19.25 -13.18
CA GLU A 212 19.12 -18.90 -14.43
C GLU A 212 17.79 -19.66 -14.60
N GLU A 213 17.64 -20.85 -14.00
CA GLU A 213 16.39 -21.61 -14.02
C GLU A 213 15.20 -20.81 -13.44
N LEU A 214 15.42 -20.01 -12.39
CA LEU A 214 14.37 -19.20 -11.79
C LEU A 214 13.88 -18.10 -12.73
N ILE A 215 14.75 -17.55 -13.57
CA ILE A 215 14.35 -16.59 -14.59
C ILE A 215 13.41 -17.27 -15.58
N GLY A 216 13.67 -18.52 -15.96
CA GLY A 216 12.78 -19.32 -16.79
C GLY A 216 11.38 -19.45 -16.19
N ILE A 217 11.31 -19.83 -14.91
CA ILE A 217 10.04 -20.02 -14.18
C ILE A 217 9.27 -18.70 -14.04
N VAL A 218 9.92 -17.63 -13.60
CA VAL A 218 9.29 -16.31 -13.46
C VAL A 218 8.82 -15.79 -14.82
N SER A 219 9.60 -16.00 -15.88
CA SER A 219 9.23 -15.65 -17.24
C SER A 219 7.99 -16.40 -17.73
N GLN A 220 7.84 -17.68 -17.35
CA GLN A 220 6.64 -18.46 -17.64
C GLN A 220 5.41 -17.92 -16.90
N LEU A 221 5.52 -17.63 -15.61
CA LEU A 221 4.42 -17.08 -14.80
C LEU A 221 3.97 -15.70 -15.29
N LEU A 222 4.92 -14.83 -15.65
CA LEU A 222 4.65 -13.50 -16.19
C LEU A 222 4.35 -13.51 -17.70
N ASN A 223 4.53 -14.66 -18.38
CA ASN A 223 4.40 -14.84 -19.83
C ASN A 223 5.23 -13.80 -20.64
N ILE A 224 6.50 -13.64 -20.25
CA ILE A 224 7.51 -12.75 -20.85
C ILE A 224 8.61 -13.61 -21.47
N LYS A 225 9.34 -13.09 -22.47
CA LYS A 225 10.51 -13.82 -23.00
C LYS A 225 11.64 -13.84 -21.97
N THR A 226 12.17 -15.02 -21.66
CA THR A 226 13.26 -15.23 -20.68
C THR A 226 14.45 -14.31 -20.91
N GLN A 227 14.87 -14.12 -22.16
CA GLN A 227 15.98 -13.23 -22.50
C GLN A 227 15.69 -11.76 -22.16
N GLN A 228 14.45 -11.30 -22.31
CA GLN A 228 14.06 -9.94 -21.98
C GLN A 228 14.04 -9.71 -20.47
N LEU A 229 13.52 -10.68 -19.70
CA LEU A 229 13.54 -10.60 -18.24
C LEU A 229 14.98 -10.62 -17.72
N HIS A 230 15.81 -11.52 -18.24
CA HIS A 230 17.23 -11.57 -17.89
C HIS A 230 17.93 -10.24 -18.15
N GLN A 231 17.73 -9.64 -19.34
CA GLN A 231 18.30 -8.33 -19.66
C GLN A 231 17.80 -7.23 -18.73
N ALA A 232 16.50 -7.19 -18.42
CA ALA A 232 15.94 -6.19 -17.50
C ALA A 232 16.56 -6.26 -16.09
N LEU A 233 16.91 -7.47 -15.62
CA LEU A 233 17.50 -7.67 -14.29
C LEU A 233 19.02 -7.49 -14.23
N THR A 234 19.71 -7.46 -15.37
CA THR A 234 21.20 -7.46 -15.41
C THR A 234 21.82 -6.29 -16.14
N VAL A 235 21.03 -5.53 -16.90
CA VAL A 235 21.51 -4.50 -17.82
C VAL A 235 20.67 -3.22 -17.71
N ARG A 236 21.36 -2.08 -17.70
CA ARG A 236 20.78 -0.75 -17.90
C ARG A 236 20.90 -0.33 -19.35
N LYS A 237 19.81 0.20 -19.90
CA LYS A 237 19.84 0.94 -21.17
C LYS A 237 19.67 2.43 -20.91
N THR A 238 20.71 3.22 -21.19
CA THR A 238 20.66 4.68 -21.10
C THR A 238 20.51 5.25 -22.50
N VAL A 239 19.37 5.88 -22.76
CA VAL A 239 19.12 6.59 -24.03
C VAL A 239 19.70 8.00 -23.93
N LEU A 240 20.74 8.27 -24.71
CA LEU A 240 21.30 9.59 -24.95
C LEU A 240 20.67 10.16 -26.25
N LYS A 241 20.84 11.46 -26.52
CA LYS A 241 20.19 12.15 -27.65
C LYS A 241 20.39 11.47 -29.02
N HIS A 242 21.51 10.78 -29.24
CA HIS A 242 21.81 10.12 -30.51
C HIS A 242 22.19 8.64 -30.40
N ASP A 243 22.41 8.12 -29.17
CA ASP A 243 22.92 6.77 -28.95
C ASP A 243 22.24 6.10 -27.76
N THR A 244 22.17 4.76 -27.76
CA THR A 244 21.76 3.98 -26.59
C THR A 244 22.97 3.26 -26.02
N VAL A 245 23.39 3.65 -24.82
CA VAL A 245 24.48 2.99 -24.09
C VAL A 245 23.90 1.86 -23.25
N VAL A 246 24.47 0.67 -23.42
CA VAL A 246 24.06 -0.54 -22.70
C VAL A 246 25.16 -0.91 -21.72
N SER A 247 24.89 -0.81 -20.42
CA SER A 247 25.86 -1.14 -19.37
C SER A 247 25.28 -2.20 -18.44
N ARG A 248 26.12 -3.13 -17.94
CA ARG A 248 25.68 -4.11 -16.95
C ARG A 248 25.53 -3.47 -15.57
N TYR A 249 24.69 -4.08 -14.73
CA TYR A 249 24.52 -3.67 -13.35
C TYR A 249 25.68 -4.13 -12.47
N HIS A 250 25.95 -3.36 -11.42
CA HIS A 250 26.59 -3.91 -10.23
C HIS A 250 25.61 -4.80 -9.45
N VAL A 251 26.12 -5.70 -8.60
CA VAL A 251 25.26 -6.64 -7.85
C VAL A 251 24.21 -5.90 -7.01
N ALA A 252 24.59 -4.82 -6.33
CA ALA A 252 23.65 -4.00 -5.56
C ALA A 252 22.54 -3.38 -6.43
N GLU A 253 22.88 -2.89 -7.64
CA GLU A 253 21.88 -2.36 -8.57
C GLU A 253 20.94 -3.44 -9.10
N ALA A 254 21.45 -4.65 -9.36
CA ALA A 254 20.65 -5.78 -9.82
C ALA A 254 19.65 -6.24 -8.74
N VAL A 255 20.10 -6.33 -7.48
CA VAL A 255 19.23 -6.59 -6.31
C VAL A 255 18.16 -5.52 -6.17
N ASN A 256 18.53 -4.23 -6.21
CA ASN A 256 17.57 -3.14 -6.12
C ASN A 256 16.56 -3.16 -7.28
N THR A 257 16.99 -3.54 -8.48
CA THR A 257 16.11 -3.66 -9.66
C THR A 257 15.11 -4.81 -9.51
N ARG A 258 15.58 -5.98 -9.05
CA ARG A 258 14.72 -7.13 -8.71
C ARG A 258 13.69 -6.77 -7.65
N ASP A 259 14.13 -6.13 -6.57
CA ASP A 259 13.26 -5.74 -5.45
C ASP A 259 12.25 -4.65 -5.85
N ALA A 260 12.67 -3.68 -6.67
CA ALA A 260 11.75 -2.73 -7.28
C ALA A 260 10.70 -3.46 -8.12
N MET A 261 11.10 -4.42 -8.98
CA MET A 261 10.19 -5.23 -9.80
C MET A 261 9.17 -5.98 -8.96
N ALA A 262 9.59 -6.64 -7.88
CA ALA A 262 8.70 -7.32 -6.94
C ALA A 262 7.68 -6.37 -6.30
N LYS A 263 8.15 -5.21 -5.78
CA LYS A 263 7.29 -4.16 -5.20
C LYS A 263 6.25 -3.66 -6.21
N CYS A 264 6.66 -3.34 -7.42
CA CYS A 264 5.78 -2.82 -8.46
C CYS A 264 4.73 -3.82 -8.90
N LEU A 265 5.09 -5.10 -9.08
CA LEU A 265 4.13 -6.13 -9.47
C LEU A 265 3.06 -6.35 -8.40
N TYR A 266 3.46 -6.41 -7.12
CA TYR A 266 2.52 -6.60 -6.03
C TYR A 266 1.63 -5.36 -5.83
N ASP A 267 2.22 -4.16 -5.87
CA ASP A 267 1.49 -2.89 -5.76
C ASP A 267 0.46 -2.74 -6.88
N ALA A 268 0.86 -3.00 -8.12
CA ALA A 268 -0.04 -3.02 -9.27
C ALA A 268 -1.15 -4.08 -9.13
N LEU A 269 -0.81 -5.28 -8.64
CA LEU A 269 -1.78 -6.34 -8.37
C LEU A 269 -2.82 -5.91 -7.33
N PHE A 270 -2.38 -5.30 -6.23
CA PHE A 270 -3.27 -4.84 -5.17
C PHE A 270 -4.21 -3.74 -5.66
N HIS A 271 -3.68 -2.73 -6.38
CA HIS A 271 -4.49 -1.69 -7.01
C HIS A 271 -5.47 -2.26 -8.03
N TRP A 272 -5.06 -3.26 -8.82
CA TRP A 272 -5.94 -3.93 -9.76
C TRP A 272 -7.05 -4.71 -9.07
N ILE A 273 -6.75 -5.43 -7.98
CA ILE A 273 -7.77 -6.10 -7.16
C ILE A 273 -8.80 -5.08 -6.69
N VAL A 274 -8.37 -3.96 -6.08
CA VAL A 274 -9.27 -2.88 -5.64
C VAL A 274 -10.10 -2.32 -6.80
N LEU A 275 -9.48 -2.09 -7.96
CA LEU A 275 -10.19 -1.64 -9.16
C LEU A 275 -11.28 -2.61 -9.58
N ARG A 276 -11.01 -3.93 -9.56
CA ARG A 276 -12.00 -4.96 -9.90
C ARG A 276 -13.13 -5.04 -8.89
N ILE A 277 -12.82 -4.88 -7.60
CA ILE A 277 -13.83 -4.77 -6.53
C ILE A 277 -14.73 -3.55 -6.82
N ASN A 278 -14.15 -2.39 -7.07
CA ASN A 278 -14.89 -1.16 -7.38
C ASN A 278 -15.74 -1.29 -8.64
N GLN A 279 -15.25 -1.94 -9.70
CA GLN A 279 -16.06 -2.21 -10.89
C GLN A 279 -17.34 -2.98 -10.55
N GLN A 280 -17.30 -3.91 -9.60
CA GLN A 280 -18.47 -4.69 -9.19
C GLN A 280 -19.40 -3.90 -8.28
N LEU A 281 -18.85 -3.02 -7.46
CA LEU A 281 -19.62 -2.09 -6.61
C LEU A 281 -20.29 -0.95 -7.43
N ILE A 282 -19.68 -0.51 -8.54
CA ILE A 282 -20.15 0.61 -9.39
C ILE A 282 -21.03 0.13 -10.56
N ARG A 283 -20.77 -1.02 -11.20
CA ARG A 283 -21.57 -1.51 -12.36
C ARG A 283 -23.07 -1.63 -12.08
N LYS A 284 -23.45 -1.74 -10.80
CA LYS A 284 -24.85 -1.81 -10.37
C LYS A 284 -25.51 -0.43 -10.18
N GLU A 285 -24.74 0.66 -10.31
CA GLU A 285 -25.20 2.05 -10.23
C GLU A 285 -25.75 2.54 -11.58
N THR A 286 -25.09 2.20 -12.70
CA THR A 286 -25.42 2.73 -14.04
C THR A 286 -26.74 2.19 -14.60
N ALA A 287 -27.23 1.06 -14.08
CA ALA A 287 -28.52 0.49 -14.47
C ALA A 287 -29.73 1.30 -13.96
N MET A 288 -29.52 2.26 -13.05
CA MET A 288 -30.61 2.89 -12.29
C MET A 288 -30.47 4.42 -12.15
N GLY A 289 -30.17 5.13 -13.24
CA GLY A 289 -30.44 6.57 -13.42
C GLY A 289 -29.68 7.57 -12.53
N ASN A 290 -29.52 8.80 -13.04
CA ASN A 290 -28.90 9.92 -12.31
C ASN A 290 -29.86 10.55 -11.28
N SER A 291 -29.85 10.05 -10.04
CA SER A 291 -30.43 10.76 -8.90
C SER A 291 -29.35 11.46 -8.07
N LYS A 292 -29.71 12.57 -7.42
CA LYS A 292 -28.85 13.26 -6.45
C LYS A 292 -28.43 12.29 -5.35
N ARG A 293 -27.15 12.37 -4.99
CA ARG A 293 -26.46 11.38 -4.14
C ARG A 293 -26.15 12.00 -2.80
N VAL A 294 -26.28 11.21 -1.75
CA VAL A 294 -25.68 11.53 -0.46
C VAL A 294 -24.67 10.44 -0.13
N THR A 295 -23.43 10.82 0.11
CA THR A 295 -22.32 9.89 0.32
C THR A 295 -22.02 9.81 1.80
N THR A 296 -21.97 8.58 2.34
CA THR A 296 -21.30 8.32 3.61
C THR A 296 -19.88 7.92 3.29
N LEU A 297 -18.95 8.68 3.83
CA LEU A 297 -17.51 8.51 3.70
C LEU A 297 -17.04 7.81 4.98
N GLU A 298 -16.41 6.66 4.85
CA GLU A 298 -15.76 5.97 5.96
C GLU A 298 -14.27 6.02 5.75
N TYR A 299 -13.59 6.70 6.66
CA TYR A 299 -12.15 6.91 6.57
C TYR A 299 -11.44 6.17 7.69
N TRP A 300 -10.47 5.34 7.28
CA TRP A 300 -9.55 4.72 8.19
C TRP A 300 -8.11 4.92 7.69
N ILE A 301 -7.38 5.78 8.40
CA ILE A 301 -5.92 5.87 8.28
C ILE A 301 -5.33 4.88 9.28
N PHE A 302 -4.18 4.32 8.93
CA PHE A 302 -3.21 3.81 9.90
C PHE A 302 -3.21 4.63 11.17
N TRP A 303 -3.14 3.97 12.32
CA TRP A 303 -2.82 4.71 13.53
C TRP A 303 -1.36 5.14 13.50
N PHE A 304 -1.03 6.14 14.31
CA PHE A 304 0.33 6.53 14.63
C PHE A 304 1.23 5.31 14.94
N GLU A 305 2.38 5.19 14.26
CA GLU A 305 3.30 4.06 14.44
C GLU A 305 4.65 4.52 14.97
N ASP A 306 5.09 3.90 16.08
CA ASP A 306 6.48 3.84 16.51
C ASP A 306 6.85 2.36 16.69
N VAL A 307 7.45 1.76 15.67
CA VAL A 307 7.91 0.36 15.67
C VAL A 307 9.25 0.18 16.40
N GLY A 308 9.66 1.21 17.15
CA GLY A 308 10.93 1.28 17.86
C GLY A 308 11.98 2.06 17.09
N ALA A 309 12.83 2.75 17.84
CA ALA A 309 13.76 3.77 17.36
C ALA A 309 14.78 3.32 16.27
N GLN A 310 14.89 2.02 15.98
CA GLN A 310 15.77 1.45 14.95
C GLN A 310 15.06 1.08 13.64
N TRP A 311 13.72 1.08 13.62
CA TRP A 311 12.95 0.55 12.48
C TRP A 311 12.04 1.58 11.82
N ASN A 312 11.74 2.71 12.47
CA ASN A 312 10.93 3.76 11.82
C ASN A 312 11.69 4.33 10.62
N SER A 313 11.08 4.19 9.44
CA SER A 313 11.66 4.63 8.19
C SER A 313 10.71 5.59 7.45
N PHE A 314 10.90 5.78 6.15
CA PHE A 314 10.14 6.71 5.34
C PHE A 314 8.62 6.41 5.33
N GLU A 315 8.25 5.14 5.39
CA GLU A 315 6.85 4.71 5.45
C GLU A 315 6.18 5.16 6.75
N GLN A 316 6.83 4.94 7.90
CA GLN A 316 6.34 5.46 9.19
C GLN A 316 6.26 6.98 9.19
N LEU A 317 7.21 7.67 8.57
CA LEU A 317 7.16 9.13 8.43
C LEU A 317 5.89 9.57 7.68
N CYS A 318 5.57 8.91 6.56
CA CYS A 318 4.36 9.19 5.78
C CYS A 318 3.07 8.88 6.56
N ILE A 319 3.05 7.76 7.29
CA ILE A 319 1.94 7.36 8.14
C ILE A 319 1.70 8.39 9.26
N ASN A 320 2.75 8.77 9.98
CA ASN A 320 2.65 9.68 11.11
C ASN A 320 2.30 11.10 10.66
N TYR A 321 2.80 11.53 9.49
CA TYR A 321 2.38 12.77 8.85
C TYR A 321 0.88 12.78 8.49
N ALA A 322 0.34 11.68 7.94
CA ALA A 322 -1.09 11.58 7.66
C ALA A 322 -1.93 11.65 8.95
N ASN A 323 -1.46 11.02 10.04
CA ASN A 323 -2.09 11.13 11.36
C ASN A 323 -2.01 12.55 11.93
N GLU A 324 -0.89 13.25 11.76
CA GLU A 324 -0.72 14.65 12.19
C GLU A 324 -1.77 15.55 11.52
N HIS A 325 -2.00 15.36 10.21
CA HIS A 325 -3.06 16.03 9.46
C HIS A 325 -4.46 15.69 9.96
N LEU A 326 -4.72 14.41 10.25
CA LEU A 326 -6.02 13.99 10.77
C LEU A 326 -6.29 14.59 12.15
N GLN A 327 -5.28 14.64 13.01
CA GLN A 327 -5.37 15.27 14.32
C GLN A 327 -5.63 16.78 14.19
N ALA A 328 -4.95 17.47 13.27
CA ALA A 328 -5.19 18.89 13.01
C ALA A 328 -6.63 19.13 12.53
N TYR A 329 -7.13 18.28 11.62
CA TYR A 329 -8.53 18.33 11.17
C TYR A 329 -9.51 18.13 12.33
N PHE A 330 -9.25 17.17 13.21
CA PHE A 330 -10.07 16.92 14.40
C PHE A 330 -10.09 18.14 15.33
N ASN A 331 -8.92 18.70 15.63
CA ASN A 331 -8.79 19.87 16.50
C ASN A 331 -9.56 21.08 15.94
N GLN A 332 -9.47 21.32 14.63
CA GLN A 332 -10.22 22.39 13.96
C GLN A 332 -11.74 22.21 14.08
N HIS A 333 -12.25 20.99 13.88
CA HIS A 333 -13.71 20.76 13.90
C HIS A 333 -14.30 20.72 15.30
N ILE A 334 -13.60 20.12 16.27
CA ILE A 334 -14.12 19.92 17.63
C ILE A 334 -13.93 21.15 18.50
N PHE A 335 -12.83 21.88 18.33
CA PHE A 335 -12.53 23.04 19.17
C PHE A 335 -12.68 24.35 18.41
N GLN A 336 -11.96 24.54 17.29
CA GLN A 336 -11.92 25.85 16.65
C GLN A 336 -13.31 26.27 16.12
N PHE A 337 -13.91 25.48 15.24
CA PHE A 337 -15.19 25.83 14.62
C PHE A 337 -16.36 25.84 15.61
N GLU A 338 -16.36 24.94 16.58
CA GLU A 338 -17.42 24.89 17.60
C GLU A 338 -17.41 26.17 18.47
N GLN A 339 -16.21 26.64 18.86
CA GLN A 339 -16.07 27.87 19.63
C GLN A 339 -16.40 29.12 18.80
N GLU A 340 -16.01 29.15 17.52
CA GLU A 340 -16.39 30.21 16.59
C GLU A 340 -17.91 30.32 16.44
N GLU A 341 -18.62 29.19 16.38
CA GLU A 341 -20.09 29.17 16.28
C GLU A 341 -20.75 29.67 17.58
N TYR A 342 -20.24 29.29 18.76
CA TYR A 342 -20.75 29.83 20.03
C TYR A 342 -20.63 31.35 20.13
N ILE A 343 -19.49 31.91 19.70
CA ILE A 343 -19.27 33.36 19.65
C ILE A 343 -20.26 34.02 18.69
N LYS A 344 -20.46 33.42 17.52
CA LYS A 344 -21.36 33.93 16.48
C LYS A 344 -22.83 33.91 16.89
N GLU A 345 -23.27 32.88 17.61
CA GLU A 345 -24.61 32.77 18.18
C GLU A 345 -24.80 33.64 19.44
N GLY A 346 -23.75 34.32 19.91
CA GLY A 346 -23.80 35.19 21.09
C GLY A 346 -23.96 34.41 22.41
N ILE A 347 -23.56 33.15 22.43
CA ILE A 347 -23.60 32.29 23.62
C ILE A 347 -22.43 32.66 24.54
N ALA A 348 -22.71 32.88 25.82
CA ALA A 348 -21.67 33.10 26.81
C ALA A 348 -20.84 31.81 26.97
N TRP A 349 -19.62 31.84 26.41
CA TRP A 349 -18.72 30.69 26.37
C TRP A 349 -17.32 31.07 26.87
N THR A 350 -16.66 30.12 27.53
CA THR A 350 -15.25 30.23 27.92
C THR A 350 -14.44 29.30 27.04
N ASN A 351 -13.50 29.85 26.28
CA ASN A 351 -12.67 29.06 25.37
C ASN A 351 -11.91 27.97 26.14
N ILE A 352 -11.97 26.76 25.61
CA ILE A 352 -11.24 25.59 26.05
C ILE A 352 -9.88 25.61 25.35
N GLU A 353 -8.82 25.52 26.14
CA GLU A 353 -7.47 25.35 25.63
C GLU A 353 -7.27 23.92 25.11
N TYR A 354 -6.65 23.78 23.94
CA TYR A 354 -6.29 22.50 23.34
C TYR A 354 -4.89 22.60 22.73
N THR A 355 -4.23 21.45 22.56
CA THR A 355 -2.92 21.39 21.90
C THR A 355 -3.09 21.51 20.39
N ASP A 356 -2.69 22.65 19.84
CA ASP A 356 -2.61 22.84 18.39
C ASP A 356 -1.34 22.20 17.84
N ASN A 357 -1.50 21.37 16.81
CA ASN A 357 -0.42 20.68 16.12
C ASN A 357 -0.21 21.22 14.69
N THR A 358 -0.83 22.35 14.33
CA THR A 358 -0.71 23.00 13.01
C THR A 358 0.74 23.30 12.65
N GLU A 359 1.57 23.74 13.60
CA GLU A 359 2.99 24.00 13.37
C GLU A 359 3.80 22.73 13.06
N CYS A 360 3.47 21.60 13.69
CA CYS A 360 4.04 20.30 13.36
C CYS A 360 3.62 19.87 11.95
N VAL A 361 2.36 20.05 11.56
CA VAL A 361 1.92 19.80 10.18
C VAL A 361 2.69 20.68 9.18
N GLN A 362 2.89 21.95 9.52
CA GLN A 362 3.66 22.88 8.70
C GLN A 362 5.13 22.50 8.57
N LEU A 363 5.76 21.88 9.58
CA LEU A 363 7.12 21.34 9.48
C LEU A 363 7.28 20.40 8.28
N PHE A 364 6.25 19.62 7.95
CA PHE A 364 6.27 18.72 6.79
C PHE A 364 6.08 19.44 5.45
N GLN A 365 5.15 20.40 5.40
CA GLN A 365 4.65 20.99 4.15
C GLN A 365 5.22 22.38 3.80
N ASN A 366 5.88 23.05 4.75
CA ASN A 366 6.21 24.47 4.60
C ASN A 366 7.06 24.76 3.37
N LYS A 367 6.85 25.95 2.80
CA LYS A 367 7.68 26.50 1.73
C LYS A 367 8.49 27.67 2.29
N PRO A 368 9.81 27.73 2.06
CA PRO A 368 10.59 26.89 1.15
C PRO A 368 11.23 25.63 1.78
N TYR A 369 11.13 25.41 3.10
CA TYR A 369 11.92 24.39 3.82
C TYR A 369 11.10 23.37 4.63
N GLY A 370 10.15 22.67 4.02
CA GLY A 370 9.43 21.55 4.65
C GLY A 370 10.16 20.21 4.47
N ILE A 371 9.99 19.27 5.40
CA ILE A 371 10.62 17.93 5.36
C ILE A 371 10.44 17.26 4.00
N LEU A 372 9.20 17.17 3.50
CA LEU A 372 8.89 16.46 2.26
C LEU A 372 9.59 17.09 1.06
N ARG A 373 9.65 18.43 1.03
CA ARG A 373 10.34 19.16 -0.03
C ARG A 373 11.86 18.94 0.02
N LEU A 374 12.46 18.96 1.20
CA LEU A 374 13.89 18.73 1.35
C LEU A 374 14.28 17.31 0.92
N ILE A 375 13.45 16.32 1.27
CA ILE A 375 13.57 14.93 0.81
C ILE A 375 13.46 14.84 -0.71
N ASP A 376 12.45 15.48 -1.31
CA ASP A 376 12.24 15.49 -2.77
C ASP A 376 13.40 16.13 -3.53
N GLU A 377 13.88 17.27 -3.05
CA GLU A 377 15.01 17.97 -3.67
C GLU A 377 16.27 17.09 -3.65
N GLU A 378 16.62 16.52 -2.50
CA GLU A 378 17.82 15.68 -2.38
C GLU A 378 17.68 14.37 -3.15
N SER A 379 16.46 13.82 -3.20
CA SER A 379 16.18 12.61 -3.98
C SER A 379 16.48 12.83 -5.46
N ASN A 380 16.17 14.00 -6.01
CA ASN A 380 16.39 14.31 -7.42
C ASN A 380 17.84 14.68 -7.77
N ILE A 381 18.74 14.82 -6.79
CA ILE A 381 20.17 15.07 -7.04
C ILE A 381 20.87 13.76 -7.45
N ASN A 382 21.62 13.82 -8.55
CA ASN A 382 22.33 12.66 -9.13
C ASN A 382 23.26 11.99 -8.11
N ASN A 383 24.01 12.77 -7.33
CA ASN A 383 24.95 12.30 -6.30
C ASN A 383 24.41 12.49 -4.87
N GLY A 384 23.11 12.74 -4.71
CA GLY A 384 22.49 12.81 -3.38
C GLY A 384 22.58 11.46 -2.67
N THR A 385 22.80 11.49 -1.36
CA THR A 385 22.88 10.32 -0.49
C THR A 385 21.92 10.49 0.68
N ASP A 386 21.55 9.40 1.36
CA ASP A 386 20.72 9.52 2.57
C ASP A 386 21.43 10.38 3.64
N ARG A 387 22.76 10.35 3.69
CA ARG A 387 23.53 11.20 4.61
C ARG A 387 23.48 12.68 4.25
N SER A 388 23.63 13.04 2.98
CA SER A 388 23.49 14.44 2.55
C SER A 388 22.05 14.94 2.72
N MET A 389 21.06 14.05 2.58
CA MET A 389 19.66 14.35 2.93
C MET A 389 19.50 14.68 4.42
N LEU A 390 20.08 13.87 5.30
CA LEU A 390 20.06 14.12 6.74
C LEU A 390 20.76 15.43 7.11
N ASP A 391 21.94 15.69 6.54
CA ASP A 391 22.69 16.93 6.77
C ASP A 391 21.87 18.16 6.35
N LYS A 392 21.14 18.05 5.24
CA LYS A 392 20.22 19.09 4.75
C LYS A 392 19.05 19.31 5.71
N LEU A 393 18.37 18.25 6.13
CA LEU A 393 17.28 18.32 7.13
C LEU A 393 17.77 18.98 8.42
N ASN A 394 18.90 18.53 8.97
CA ASN A 394 19.51 19.09 10.17
C ASN A 394 19.88 20.57 10.01
N THR A 395 20.33 20.98 8.82
CA THR A 395 20.73 22.38 8.59
C THR A 395 19.53 23.32 8.59
N PHE A 396 18.45 22.94 7.89
CA PHE A 396 17.29 23.80 7.68
C PHE A 396 16.25 23.72 8.80
N LEU A 397 16.16 22.60 9.52
CA LEU A 397 15.09 22.34 10.49
C LEU A 397 15.51 22.42 11.96
N LYS A 398 16.81 22.52 12.28
CA LYS A 398 17.32 22.54 13.67
C LYS A 398 16.72 23.60 14.60
N SER A 399 16.14 24.68 14.07
CA SER A 399 15.53 25.75 14.86
C SER A 399 14.04 25.56 15.08
N ASN A 400 13.42 24.55 14.47
CA ASN A 400 12.01 24.25 14.65
C ASN A 400 11.83 23.43 15.93
N GLU A 401 10.84 23.79 16.76
CA GLU A 401 10.60 23.14 18.06
C GLU A 401 10.20 21.66 17.97
N TYR A 402 9.62 21.24 16.84
CA TYR A 402 9.21 19.86 16.60
C TYR A 402 10.31 19.01 15.98
N TYR A 403 11.46 19.57 15.61
CA TYR A 403 12.57 18.85 14.99
C TYR A 403 13.77 18.74 15.94
N GLU A 404 14.19 17.51 16.24
CA GLU A 404 15.28 17.23 17.15
C GLU A 404 16.40 16.43 16.47
N ILE A 405 17.64 16.84 16.73
CA ILE A 405 18.84 16.09 16.32
C ILE A 405 19.24 15.16 17.48
N PRO A 406 19.38 13.84 17.24
CA PRO A 406 19.81 12.92 18.29
C PRO A 406 21.12 13.35 18.98
N HIS A 407 21.20 13.18 20.30
CA HIS A 407 22.38 13.56 21.09
C HIS A 407 23.65 12.78 20.71
N LYS A 408 23.51 11.57 20.18
CA LYS A 408 24.59 10.77 19.61
C LYS A 408 24.60 10.97 18.10
N LYS A 409 25.79 11.00 17.48
CA LYS A 409 25.92 10.94 16.01
C LYS A 409 25.35 9.60 15.52
N GLU A 410 24.07 9.64 15.18
CA GLU A 410 23.31 8.56 14.58
C GLU A 410 22.76 9.08 13.25
N ASP A 411 22.62 8.20 12.26
CA ASP A 411 22.05 8.54 10.95
C ASP A 411 20.50 8.61 11.03
N ALA A 412 20.01 9.49 11.91
CA ALA A 412 18.61 9.61 12.27
C ALA A 412 18.23 11.05 12.65
N PHE A 413 16.94 11.33 12.60
CA PHE A 413 16.33 12.57 13.10
C PHE A 413 15.08 12.25 13.93
N ILE A 414 14.64 13.18 14.78
CA ILE A 414 13.49 13.00 15.66
C ILE A 414 12.44 14.06 15.35
N ILE A 415 11.18 13.66 15.29
CA ILE A 415 10.03 14.57 15.21
C ILE A 415 9.17 14.41 16.46
N ALA A 416 8.82 15.52 17.10
CA ALA A 416 7.82 15.57 18.15
C ALA A 416 6.42 15.63 17.51
N HIS A 417 5.75 14.49 17.41
CA HIS A 417 4.37 14.40 16.95
C HIS A 417 3.37 14.64 18.10
N TYR A 418 2.09 14.84 17.78
CA TYR A 418 1.04 14.94 18.80
C TYR A 418 0.99 13.74 19.76
N ALA A 419 1.35 12.54 19.27
CA ALA A 419 1.36 11.30 20.04
C ALA A 419 2.71 10.98 20.70
N GLY A 420 3.74 11.81 20.50
CA GLY A 420 5.06 11.64 21.10
C GLY A 420 6.22 11.80 20.13
N LYS A 421 7.45 11.70 20.66
CA LYS A 421 8.68 11.82 19.86
C LYS A 421 8.99 10.52 19.14
N VAL A 422 9.16 10.60 17.82
CA VAL A 422 9.51 9.44 16.98
C VAL A 422 10.86 9.67 16.34
N LYS A 423 11.77 8.71 16.49
CA LYS A 423 13.08 8.72 15.82
C LYS A 423 12.99 7.96 14.50
N TYR A 424 13.39 8.59 13.40
CA TYR A 424 13.41 8.04 12.06
C TYR A 424 14.84 7.80 11.57
N GLN A 425 15.11 6.60 11.05
CA GLN A 425 16.40 6.25 10.44
C GLN A 425 16.42 6.71 8.99
N ILE A 426 17.41 7.51 8.59
CA ILE A 426 17.46 8.09 7.23
C ILE A 426 17.76 7.05 6.14
N THR A 427 18.31 5.90 6.51
CA THR A 427 18.71 4.83 5.59
C THR A 427 17.56 4.43 4.65
N GLY A 428 17.82 4.51 3.34
CA GLY A 428 16.90 4.14 2.29
C GLY A 428 15.83 5.19 1.95
N PHE A 429 15.80 6.35 2.62
CA PHE A 429 14.80 7.39 2.35
C PHE A 429 14.81 7.85 0.90
N ARG A 430 16.00 8.07 0.32
CA ARG A 430 16.12 8.53 -1.06
C ARG A 430 15.55 7.53 -2.05
N ASP A 431 15.89 6.26 -1.90
CA ASP A 431 15.43 5.22 -2.82
C ASP A 431 13.94 4.93 -2.65
N LYS A 432 13.43 5.00 -1.41
CA LYS A 432 12.00 4.89 -1.11
C LYS A 432 11.19 6.06 -1.65
N ASN A 433 11.71 7.29 -1.58
CA ASN A 433 11.03 8.46 -2.11
C ASN A 433 11.07 8.52 -3.65
N LYS A 434 12.17 8.07 -4.26
CA LYS A 434 12.23 7.98 -5.73
C LYS A 434 11.14 7.07 -6.27
N ASP A 435 10.90 5.91 -5.65
CA ASP A 435 9.91 4.86 -6.03
C ASP A 435 9.69 4.65 -7.55
N LEU A 436 10.71 4.93 -8.37
CA LEU A 436 10.60 4.93 -9.82
C LEU A 436 11.11 3.61 -10.38
N MET A 437 10.19 2.83 -10.94
CA MET A 437 10.58 1.73 -11.81
C MET A 437 11.23 2.26 -13.07
N ARG A 438 12.35 1.64 -13.47
CA ARG A 438 13.02 2.00 -14.71
C ARG A 438 12.15 1.65 -15.92
N GLN A 439 12.18 2.52 -16.92
CA GLN A 439 11.32 2.40 -18.11
C GLN A 439 11.63 1.17 -18.96
N ASP A 440 12.87 0.68 -18.93
CA ASP A 440 13.28 -0.57 -19.59
C ASP A 440 12.62 -1.80 -18.95
N VAL A 441 12.62 -1.88 -17.61
CA VAL A 441 11.91 -2.93 -16.86
C VAL A 441 10.40 -2.86 -17.12
N MET A 442 9.82 -1.66 -17.08
CA MET A 442 8.41 -1.44 -17.43
C MET A 442 8.10 -1.86 -18.87
N GLY A 443 9.01 -1.60 -19.80
CA GLY A 443 8.88 -2.01 -21.20
C GLY A 443 8.84 -3.53 -21.37
N VAL A 444 9.65 -4.27 -20.60
CA VAL A 444 9.62 -5.74 -20.59
C VAL A 444 8.29 -6.25 -20.05
N LEU A 445 7.81 -5.72 -18.94
CA LEU A 445 6.50 -6.10 -18.38
C LEU A 445 5.34 -5.81 -19.36
N LYS A 446 5.37 -4.64 -20.03
CA LYS A 446 4.39 -4.26 -21.08
C LYS A 446 4.47 -5.15 -22.32
N SER A 447 5.59 -5.82 -22.56
CA SER A 447 5.77 -6.78 -23.66
C SER A 447 5.26 -8.19 -23.36
N SER A 448 4.80 -8.45 -22.13
CA SER A 448 4.20 -9.74 -21.75
C SER A 448 3.09 -10.14 -22.72
N LYS A 449 2.98 -11.44 -23.05
CA LYS A 449 1.86 -11.98 -23.82
C LYS A 449 0.59 -12.10 -22.98
N SER A 450 0.69 -12.09 -21.66
CA SER A 450 -0.46 -12.08 -20.75
C SER A 450 -1.13 -10.70 -20.75
N SER A 451 -2.41 -10.65 -21.15
CA SER A 451 -3.20 -9.41 -21.07
C SER A 451 -3.32 -8.90 -19.64
N PHE A 452 -3.36 -9.80 -18.67
CA PHE A 452 -3.42 -9.48 -17.25
C PHE A 452 -2.17 -8.72 -16.80
N VAL A 453 -0.97 -9.23 -17.12
CA VAL A 453 0.30 -8.55 -16.76
C VAL A 453 0.40 -7.18 -17.42
N ARG A 454 0.00 -7.06 -18.69
CA ARG A 454 -0.01 -5.76 -19.39
C ARG A 454 -1.01 -4.77 -18.78
N GLU A 455 -2.16 -5.26 -18.30
CA GLU A 455 -3.18 -4.44 -17.64
C GLU A 455 -2.68 -3.92 -16.30
N LEU A 456 -2.04 -4.76 -15.49
CA LEU A 456 -1.43 -4.38 -14.20
C LEU A 456 -0.41 -3.24 -14.36
N VAL A 457 0.42 -3.31 -15.40
CA VAL A 457 1.57 -2.42 -15.60
C VAL A 457 1.22 -1.23 -16.53
N GLY A 458 -0.02 -1.18 -17.01
CA GLY A 458 -0.62 0.00 -17.63
C GLY A 458 -1.02 1.04 -16.59
N ASP A 459 -1.46 2.23 -17.02
CA ASP A 459 -2.10 3.19 -16.11
C ASP A 459 -3.50 2.65 -15.73
N PRO A 460 -3.72 2.20 -14.48
CA PRO A 460 -4.97 1.56 -14.08
C PRO A 460 -6.17 2.51 -14.21
N ILE A 461 -5.95 3.82 -14.04
CA ILE A 461 -6.97 4.86 -14.16
C ILE A 461 -7.28 5.14 -15.62
N ALA A 462 -6.26 5.17 -16.49
CA ALA A 462 -6.48 5.26 -17.93
C ALA A 462 -7.23 4.04 -18.46
N VAL A 463 -6.84 2.82 -18.10
CA VAL A 463 -7.52 1.58 -18.51
C VAL A 463 -8.98 1.56 -18.04
N TYR A 464 -9.26 2.06 -16.83
CA TYR A 464 -10.63 2.22 -16.31
C TYR A 464 -11.44 3.25 -17.12
N ARG A 465 -10.87 4.43 -17.42
CA ARG A 465 -11.54 5.45 -18.26
C ARG A 465 -11.86 4.93 -19.67
N TRP A 466 -10.94 4.17 -20.27
CA TRP A 466 -11.13 3.57 -21.59
C TRP A 466 -12.20 2.46 -21.62
N THR A 467 -12.40 1.74 -20.52
CA THR A 467 -13.43 0.68 -20.40
C THR A 467 -14.82 1.20 -20.06
N LEU A 468 -14.95 2.45 -19.59
CA LEU A 468 -16.24 3.15 -19.45
C LEU A 468 -16.71 3.80 -20.77
N ILE A 469 -15.80 4.04 -21.72
CA ILE A 469 -16.10 4.69 -23.01
C ILE A 469 -16.47 3.67 -24.11
N ARG A 470 -16.17 2.38 -23.92
CA ARG A 470 -16.67 1.27 -24.74
C ARG A 470 -17.88 0.64 -24.10
#